data_AF-A0A3C1FHM9-F1
#
_entry.id   AF-A0A3C1FHM9-F1
#
_cell.length_a   1.000
_cell.length_b   1.000
_cell.length_c   1.000
_cell.angle_alpha   90.00
_cell.angle_beta   90.00
_cell.angle_gamma   90.00
#
_symmetry.space_group_name_H-M   'P 1'
#
loop_
_entity.id
_entity.type
_entity.pdbx_description
1 polymer ?
#
loop_
_entity_poly.entity_id
_entity_poly.type
_entity_poly.pdbx_seq_one_letter_code
_entity_poly.pdbx_strand_id
1 'polypeptide(L)'
;MRCWVDLSVVLGIIIVGAAAYGFLNGYKDAAGITATVISSRAMRPRNALALVALAELCGPFLFGIAVASTLGKGLIVSTVVTPRFILASLAAALVWNVAMTVLGLPASSTHALVGALIGVAFASAGPQAVLWDGVLRLFAVLLLSPVLGFAFSYLLLKGVFFFSRNASPRVNTTYKRLQVLTMALLGLSHGSNDAQKSIGLIAMGLVATGQTAVFAVPLWVVFVGGGSLALGAFLGGERVIRTVGGKIFRIRPVHGFTAQLASTCIVLAANISGQPISTTQVVSGAIMGAGSSESLAKVRWLTVGNIALAWLITLPSAALLAALAWALLPDFPALR
;
A
#
# COMPACT_ATOMS: atom_id res chain seq x y z
N MET A 1 -34.88 -4.73 7.79
CA MET A 1 -34.72 -6.05 8.42
C MET A 1 -33.55 -5.96 9.39
N ARG A 2 -33.78 -6.06 10.72
CA ARG A 2 -32.69 -6.07 11.71
C ARG A 2 -32.07 -7.46 11.71
N CYS A 3 -30.79 -7.56 11.35
CA CYS A 3 -30.06 -8.82 11.37
C CYS A 3 -29.58 -9.07 12.81
N TRP A 4 -30.07 -10.14 13.46
CA TRP A 4 -29.70 -10.52 14.83
C TRP A 4 -28.35 -11.25 14.84
N VAL A 5 -27.31 -10.62 14.29
CA VAL A 5 -25.95 -11.16 14.32
C VAL A 5 -25.24 -10.60 15.54
N ASP A 6 -24.68 -11.49 16.36
CA ASP A 6 -23.85 -11.14 17.52
C ASP A 6 -22.67 -10.24 17.07
N LEU A 7 -22.41 -9.16 17.80
CA LEU A 7 -21.31 -8.23 17.54
C LEU A 7 -19.94 -8.93 17.49
N SER A 8 -19.79 -10.04 18.22
CA SER A 8 -18.61 -10.89 18.20
C SER A 8 -18.41 -11.58 16.84
N VAL A 9 -19.51 -12.02 16.20
CA VAL A 9 -19.48 -12.58 14.84
C VAL A 9 -19.16 -11.49 13.83
N VAL A 10 -19.76 -10.29 13.98
CA VAL A 10 -19.46 -9.14 13.11
C VAL A 10 -17.98 -8.75 13.20
N LEU A 11 -17.42 -8.70 14.41
CA LEU A 11 -15.99 -8.47 14.61
C LEU A 11 -15.13 -9.54 13.93
N GLY A 12 -15.50 -10.82 14.05
CA GLY A 12 -14.83 -11.92 13.34
C GLY A 12 -14.78 -11.70 11.83
N ILE A 13 -15.89 -11.26 11.23
CA ILE A 13 -15.96 -10.92 9.79
C ILE A 13 -15.05 -9.73 9.46
N ILE A 14 -15.01 -8.69 10.30
CA ILE A 14 -14.11 -7.54 10.11
C ILE A 14 -12.65 -8.00 10.15
N ILE A 15 -12.27 -8.86 11.11
CA ILE A 15 -10.90 -9.38 11.24
C ILE A 15 -10.50 -10.17 9.99
N VAL A 16 -11.37 -11.10 9.56
CA VAL A 16 -11.12 -11.90 8.34
C VAL A 16 -11.05 -11.02 7.10
N GLY A 17 -11.95 -10.04 6.97
CA GLY A 17 -11.96 -9.10 5.85
C GLY A 17 -10.71 -8.21 5.81
N ALA A 18 -10.26 -7.70 6.97
CA ALA A 18 -9.05 -6.90 7.08
C ALA A 18 -7.77 -7.74 6.82
N ALA A 19 -7.74 -9.00 7.27
CA ALA A 19 -6.68 -9.94 6.95
C ALA A 19 -6.67 -10.29 5.45
N ALA A 20 -7.83 -10.51 4.82
CA ALA A 20 -7.93 -10.71 3.38
C ALA A 20 -7.45 -9.47 2.59
N TYR A 21 -7.76 -8.26 3.09
CA TYR A 21 -7.26 -7.02 2.52
C TYR A 21 -5.74 -6.94 2.64
N GLY A 22 -5.19 -7.26 3.81
CA GLY A 22 -3.74 -7.30 4.05
C GLY A 22 -3.04 -8.31 3.14
N PHE A 23 -3.60 -9.50 3.02
CA PHE A 23 -3.12 -10.56 2.12
C PHE A 23 -3.09 -10.11 0.66
N LEU A 24 -4.19 -9.57 0.14
CA LEU A 24 -4.24 -9.07 -1.24
C LEU A 24 -3.25 -7.93 -1.47
N ASN A 25 -3.04 -7.10 -0.46
CA ASN A 25 -2.08 -6.01 -0.54
C ASN A 25 -0.64 -6.54 -0.66
N GLY A 26 -0.25 -7.48 0.22
CA GLY A 26 1.06 -8.12 0.16
C GLY A 26 1.26 -8.88 -1.16
N TYR A 27 0.23 -9.59 -1.61
CA TYR A 27 0.26 -10.33 -2.88
C TYR A 27 0.56 -9.44 -4.10
N LYS A 28 0.00 -8.22 -4.12
CA LYS A 28 0.19 -7.25 -5.20
C LYS A 28 1.49 -6.47 -5.07
N ASP A 29 1.78 -5.92 -3.89
CA ASP A 29 2.84 -4.93 -3.73
C ASP A 29 4.22 -5.58 -3.63
N ALA A 30 4.34 -6.78 -3.06
CA ALA A 30 5.58 -7.54 -3.05
C ALA A 30 6.07 -7.82 -4.49
N ALA A 31 5.16 -7.95 -5.45
CA ALA A 31 5.50 -8.07 -6.85
C ALA A 31 6.19 -6.80 -7.40
N GLY A 32 5.75 -5.61 -6.99
CA GLY A 32 6.39 -4.34 -7.34
C GLY A 32 7.77 -4.18 -6.69
N ILE A 33 7.91 -4.56 -5.42
CA ILE A 33 9.16 -4.49 -4.65
C ILE A 33 10.24 -5.42 -5.24
N THR A 34 9.86 -6.65 -5.58
CA THR A 34 10.76 -7.69 -6.10
C THR A 34 11.01 -7.58 -7.60
N ALA A 35 10.14 -6.88 -8.36
CA ALA A 35 10.22 -6.79 -9.82
C ALA A 35 11.60 -6.36 -10.31
N THR A 36 12.21 -5.35 -9.68
CA THR A 36 13.52 -4.84 -10.13
C THR A 36 14.64 -5.85 -9.92
N VAL A 37 14.62 -6.62 -8.84
CA VAL A 37 15.65 -7.63 -8.48
C VAL A 37 15.52 -8.87 -9.36
N ILE A 38 14.29 -9.28 -9.64
CA ILE A 38 14.00 -10.42 -10.50
C ILE A 38 14.37 -10.09 -11.96
N SER A 39 13.93 -8.94 -12.46
CA SER A 39 14.21 -8.49 -13.84
C SER A 39 15.70 -8.22 -14.10
N SER A 40 16.43 -7.71 -13.10
CA SER A 40 17.89 -7.51 -13.18
C SER A 40 18.70 -8.80 -13.02
N ARG A 41 18.02 -9.93 -12.74
CA ARG A 41 18.63 -11.24 -12.42
C ARG A 41 19.61 -11.17 -11.25
N ALA A 42 19.31 -10.35 -10.24
CA ALA A 42 20.08 -10.26 -9.01
C ALA A 42 19.72 -11.39 -8.02
N MET A 43 18.46 -11.83 -8.01
CA MET A 43 17.99 -12.94 -7.16
C MET A 43 16.89 -13.75 -7.86
N ARG A 44 16.77 -15.03 -7.50
CA ARG A 44 15.68 -15.89 -7.98
C ARG A 44 14.33 -15.44 -7.38
N PRO A 45 13.21 -15.55 -8.11
CA PRO A 45 11.89 -15.09 -7.66
C PRO A 45 11.48 -15.57 -6.26
N ARG A 46 11.56 -16.89 -5.99
CA ARG A 46 11.15 -17.44 -4.68
C ARG A 46 11.94 -16.87 -3.50
N ASN A 47 13.25 -16.69 -3.67
CA ASN A 47 14.09 -16.13 -2.62
C ASN A 47 13.81 -14.64 -2.41
N ALA A 48 13.51 -13.90 -3.50
CA ALA A 48 13.15 -12.49 -3.41
C ALA A 48 11.83 -12.30 -2.67
N LEU A 49 10.81 -13.10 -2.99
CA LEU A 49 9.51 -13.07 -2.30
C LEU A 49 9.64 -13.49 -0.83
N ALA A 50 10.43 -14.52 -0.52
CA ALA A 50 10.67 -14.95 0.86
C ALA A 50 11.36 -13.85 1.70
N LEU A 51 12.38 -13.20 1.14
CA LEU A 51 13.07 -12.12 1.85
C LEU A 51 12.16 -10.89 2.06
N VAL A 52 11.37 -10.52 1.06
CA VAL A 52 10.40 -9.42 1.18
C VAL A 52 9.32 -9.75 2.19
N ALA A 53 8.75 -10.96 2.18
CA ALA A 53 7.74 -11.39 3.15
C ALA A 53 8.27 -11.34 4.60
N LEU A 54 9.52 -11.78 4.83
CA LEU A 54 10.15 -11.67 6.16
C LEU A 54 10.36 -10.21 6.57
N ALA A 55 10.80 -9.36 5.65
CA ALA A 55 10.97 -7.94 5.94
C ALA A 55 9.62 -7.26 6.23
N GLU A 56 8.59 -7.53 5.44
CA GLU A 56 7.24 -7.02 5.62
C GLU A 56 6.62 -7.49 6.95
N LEU A 57 6.88 -8.73 7.38
CA LEU A 57 6.44 -9.24 8.67
C LEU A 57 7.05 -8.46 9.84
N CYS A 58 8.32 -8.06 9.74
CA CYS A 58 9.02 -7.31 10.77
C CYS A 58 8.62 -5.82 10.82
N GLY A 59 8.25 -5.24 9.68
CA GLY A 59 7.99 -3.80 9.55
C GLY A 59 7.03 -3.20 10.58
N PRO A 60 5.86 -3.79 10.87
CA PRO A 60 4.85 -3.24 11.77
C PRO A 60 5.32 -3.06 13.21
N PHE A 61 6.40 -3.74 13.61
CA PHE A 61 6.94 -3.69 14.97
C PHE A 61 7.93 -2.54 15.19
N LEU A 62 8.31 -1.79 14.15
CA LEU A 62 9.44 -0.85 14.21
C LEU A 62 9.07 0.62 14.37
N PHE A 63 7.94 1.08 13.82
CA PHE A 63 7.60 2.51 13.72
C PHE A 63 6.29 2.87 14.43
N GLY A 64 5.84 2.02 15.36
CA GLY A 64 4.58 2.22 16.10
C GLY A 64 3.35 2.15 15.20
N ILE A 65 2.25 2.76 15.67
CA ILE A 65 0.89 2.63 15.08
C ILE A 65 0.35 3.94 14.49
N ALA A 66 1.24 4.87 14.15
CA ALA A 66 0.85 6.21 13.72
C ALA A 66 0.00 6.20 12.43
N VAL A 67 0.34 5.37 11.45
CA VAL A 67 -0.43 5.22 10.19
C VAL A 67 -1.81 4.63 10.46
N ALA A 68 -1.89 3.61 11.33
CA ALA A 68 -3.17 3.02 11.75
C ALA A 68 -4.05 4.06 12.46
N SER A 69 -3.44 4.93 13.28
CA SER A 69 -4.13 6.01 13.98
C SER A 69 -4.64 7.08 13.02
N THR A 70 -3.86 7.45 12.00
CA THR A 70 -4.32 8.37 10.95
C THR A 70 -5.52 7.81 10.20
N LEU A 71 -5.53 6.52 9.86
CA LEU A 71 -6.69 5.88 9.24
C LEU A 71 -7.90 5.79 10.18
N GLY A 72 -7.69 5.43 11.45
CA GLY A 72 -8.77 5.20 12.40
C GLY A 72 -9.40 6.46 12.98
N LYS A 73 -8.66 7.58 13.03
CA LYS A 73 -9.12 8.83 13.69
C LYS A 73 -8.96 10.08 12.84
N GLY A 74 -8.09 10.08 11.84
CA GLY A 74 -7.66 11.29 11.14
C GLY A 74 -8.49 11.63 9.90
N LEU A 75 -9.35 10.72 9.43
CA LEU A 75 -10.07 10.89 8.15
C LEU A 75 -11.57 11.06 8.31
N ILE A 76 -12.18 10.36 9.26
CA ILE A 76 -13.63 10.25 9.42
C ILE A 76 -14.00 10.54 10.87
N VAL A 77 -15.11 11.23 11.10
CA VAL A 77 -15.64 11.49 12.44
C VAL A 77 -15.97 10.15 13.12
N SER A 78 -15.44 9.90 14.31
CA SER A 78 -15.52 8.59 14.98
C SER A 78 -16.95 8.14 15.29
N THR A 79 -17.89 9.06 15.49
CA THR A 79 -19.29 8.75 15.81
C THR A 79 -20.05 8.09 14.65
N VAL A 80 -19.58 8.24 13.40
CA VAL A 80 -20.20 7.58 12.24
C VAL A 80 -19.61 6.20 11.95
N VAL A 81 -18.49 5.84 12.59
CA VAL A 81 -17.77 4.59 12.36
C VAL A 81 -18.46 3.45 13.10
N THR A 82 -19.40 2.81 12.43
CA THR A 82 -20.13 1.62 12.91
C THR A 82 -19.56 0.33 12.32
N PRO A 83 -19.95 -0.86 12.83
CA PRO A 83 -19.55 -2.12 12.18
C PRO A 83 -20.01 -2.20 10.72
N ARG A 84 -21.21 -1.69 10.40
CA ARG A 84 -21.72 -1.58 9.02
C ARG A 84 -20.80 -0.71 8.16
N PHE A 85 -20.31 0.40 8.71
CA PHE A 85 -19.43 1.34 8.02
C PHE A 85 -18.12 0.65 7.58
N ILE A 86 -17.51 -0.08 8.52
CA ILE A 86 -16.24 -0.77 8.30
C ILE A 86 -16.41 -1.89 7.27
N LEU A 87 -17.49 -2.68 7.38
CA LEU A 87 -17.78 -3.77 6.45
C LEU A 87 -18.04 -3.27 5.03
N ALA A 88 -18.81 -2.18 4.86
CA ALA A 88 -19.06 -1.56 3.56
C ALA A 88 -17.74 -1.07 2.93
N SER A 89 -16.91 -0.40 3.74
CA SER A 89 -15.61 0.11 3.30
C SER A 89 -14.65 -1.03 2.89
N LEU A 90 -14.56 -2.08 3.71
CA LEU A 90 -13.76 -3.27 3.44
C LEU A 90 -14.20 -3.98 2.17
N ALA A 91 -15.51 -4.22 2.01
CA ALA A 91 -16.05 -4.90 0.84
C ALA A 91 -15.68 -4.18 -0.46
N ALA A 92 -15.88 -2.86 -0.52
CA ALA A 92 -15.53 -2.06 -1.69
C ALA A 92 -14.02 -2.04 -1.97
N ALA A 93 -13.19 -1.85 -0.93
CA ALA A 93 -11.74 -1.86 -1.09
C ALA A 93 -11.21 -3.24 -1.57
N LEU A 94 -11.76 -4.33 -1.04
CA LEU A 94 -11.44 -5.70 -1.46
C LEU A 94 -11.84 -5.94 -2.92
N VAL A 95 -13.10 -5.65 -3.27
CA VAL A 95 -13.61 -5.84 -4.64
C VAL A 95 -12.76 -5.07 -5.65
N TRP A 96 -12.44 -3.81 -5.36
CA TRP A 96 -11.59 -3.01 -6.24
C TRP A 96 -10.17 -3.59 -6.36
N ASN A 97 -9.57 -3.98 -5.23
CA ASN A 97 -8.23 -4.56 -5.23
C ASN A 97 -8.16 -5.89 -6.00
N VAL A 98 -9.17 -6.75 -5.88
CA VAL A 98 -9.27 -7.99 -6.67
C VAL A 98 -9.41 -7.66 -8.15
N ALA A 99 -10.32 -6.74 -8.52
CA ALA A 99 -10.52 -6.34 -9.92
C ALA A 99 -9.22 -5.85 -10.57
N MET A 100 -8.49 -4.97 -9.90
CA MET A 100 -7.21 -4.45 -10.40
C MET A 100 -6.13 -5.53 -10.48
N THR A 101 -6.12 -6.49 -9.55
CA THR A 101 -5.22 -7.65 -9.59
C THR A 101 -5.48 -8.52 -10.81
N VAL A 102 -6.76 -8.82 -11.09
CA VAL A 102 -7.17 -9.64 -12.24
C VAL A 102 -6.82 -8.97 -13.56
N LEU A 103 -7.02 -7.65 -13.64
CA LEU A 103 -6.62 -6.83 -14.79
C LEU A 103 -5.10 -6.62 -14.92
N GLY A 104 -4.33 -6.98 -13.88
CA GLY A 104 -2.88 -6.81 -13.84
C GLY A 104 -2.43 -5.35 -13.84
N LEU A 105 -3.28 -4.43 -13.37
CA LEU A 105 -2.98 -3.00 -13.25
C LEU A 105 -2.42 -2.70 -11.85
N PRO A 106 -1.30 -1.95 -11.73
CA PRO A 106 -0.71 -1.61 -10.45
C PRO A 106 -1.51 -0.48 -9.77
N ALA A 107 -2.63 -0.84 -9.15
CA ALA A 107 -3.49 0.07 -8.41
C ALA A 107 -3.15 0.11 -6.91
N SER A 108 -3.28 1.30 -6.33
CA SER A 108 -2.98 1.57 -4.93
C SER A 108 -4.08 1.07 -4.00
N SER A 109 -3.74 0.14 -3.09
CA SER A 109 -4.67 -0.28 -2.04
C SER A 109 -5.00 0.86 -1.08
N THR A 110 -4.06 1.78 -0.82
CA THR A 110 -4.28 2.98 0.00
C THR A 110 -5.39 3.85 -0.58
N HIS A 111 -5.36 4.13 -1.89
CA HIS A 111 -6.42 4.91 -2.53
C HIS A 111 -7.76 4.18 -2.49
N ALA A 112 -7.76 2.86 -2.69
CA ALA A 112 -8.96 2.05 -2.63
C ALA A 112 -9.60 2.09 -1.23
N LEU A 113 -8.80 1.92 -0.17
CA LEU A 113 -9.28 1.96 1.20
C LEU A 113 -9.78 3.34 1.60
N VAL A 114 -8.99 4.39 1.34
CA VAL A 114 -9.33 5.77 1.70
C VAL A 114 -10.56 6.24 0.92
N GLY A 115 -10.61 5.92 -0.38
CA GLY A 115 -11.78 6.18 -1.21
C GLY A 115 -13.03 5.49 -0.66
N ALA A 116 -12.91 4.22 -0.26
CA ALA A 116 -14.02 3.48 0.33
C ALA A 116 -14.50 4.11 1.65
N LEU A 117 -13.58 4.46 2.56
CA LEU A 117 -13.93 5.12 3.83
C LEU A 117 -14.66 6.45 3.61
N ILE A 118 -14.16 7.29 2.69
CA ILE A 118 -14.79 8.56 2.32
C ILE A 118 -16.16 8.31 1.69
N GLY A 119 -16.26 7.33 0.77
CA GLY A 119 -17.50 7.00 0.08
C GLY A 119 -18.61 6.56 1.04
N VAL A 120 -18.29 5.71 2.02
CA VAL A 120 -19.26 5.34 3.06
C VAL A 120 -19.63 6.54 3.93
N ALA A 121 -18.67 7.37 4.34
CA ALA A 121 -18.96 8.54 5.17
C ALA A 121 -19.90 9.54 4.49
N PHE A 122 -19.68 9.79 3.20
CA PHE A 122 -20.59 10.58 2.38
C PHE A 122 -21.98 9.94 2.31
N ALA A 123 -22.06 8.64 2.07
CA ALA A 123 -23.33 7.93 1.93
C ALA A 123 -24.10 7.77 3.26
N SER A 124 -23.40 7.69 4.39
CA SER A 124 -24.01 7.45 5.70
C SER A 124 -24.43 8.74 6.41
N ALA A 125 -23.61 9.79 6.30
CA ALA A 125 -23.75 10.98 7.12
C ALA A 125 -23.35 12.28 6.40
N GLY A 126 -23.12 12.24 5.08
CA GLY A 126 -22.82 13.43 4.28
C GLY A 126 -21.39 13.97 4.42
N PRO A 127 -21.07 15.09 3.74
CA PRO A 127 -19.72 15.66 3.69
C PRO A 127 -19.13 16.06 5.05
N GLN A 128 -19.99 16.34 6.04
CA GLN A 128 -19.61 16.71 7.40
C GLN A 128 -18.99 15.55 8.20
N ALA A 129 -19.22 14.30 7.77
CA ALA A 129 -18.61 13.14 8.40
C ALA A 129 -17.12 12.97 8.04
N VAL A 130 -16.62 13.75 7.09
CA VAL A 130 -15.25 13.71 6.59
C VAL A 130 -14.40 14.81 7.24
N LEU A 131 -13.27 14.42 7.81
CA LEU A 131 -12.28 15.33 8.37
C LEU A 131 -11.40 15.88 7.24
N TRP A 132 -11.85 16.96 6.61
CA TRP A 132 -11.24 17.52 5.41
C TRP A 132 -9.77 17.89 5.55
N ASP A 133 -9.33 18.41 6.70
CA ASP A 133 -7.91 18.70 6.92
C ASP A 133 -7.04 17.44 6.82
N GLY A 134 -7.43 16.35 7.49
CA GLY A 134 -6.72 15.08 7.43
C GLY A 134 -6.76 14.46 6.03
N VAL A 135 -7.91 14.51 5.37
CA VAL A 135 -8.08 14.04 3.99
C VAL A 135 -7.19 14.83 3.03
N LEU A 136 -7.20 16.17 3.07
CA LEU A 136 -6.39 17.01 2.19
C LEU A 136 -4.88 16.77 2.39
N ARG A 137 -4.42 16.62 3.63
CA ARG A 137 -3.03 16.24 3.93
C ARG A 137 -2.67 14.88 3.34
N LEU A 138 -3.54 13.89 3.49
CA LEU A 138 -3.36 12.57 2.91
C LEU A 138 -3.31 12.63 1.38
N PHE A 139 -4.23 13.34 0.73
CA PHE A 139 -4.22 13.53 -0.72
C PHE A 139 -2.94 14.22 -1.21
N ALA A 140 -2.44 15.22 -0.48
CA ALA A 140 -1.17 15.86 -0.79
C ALA A 140 -0.01 14.85 -0.74
N VAL A 141 0.07 14.00 0.29
CA VAL A 141 1.08 12.94 0.38
C VAL A 141 0.94 11.94 -0.77
N LEU A 142 -0.28 11.49 -1.08
CA LEU A 142 -0.54 10.54 -2.16
C LEU A 142 -0.16 11.10 -3.54
N LEU A 143 -0.41 12.39 -3.79
CA LEU A 143 -0.07 13.03 -5.06
C LEU A 143 1.42 13.36 -5.18
N LEU A 144 2.04 13.89 -4.11
CA LEU A 144 3.43 14.32 -4.12
C LEU A 144 4.42 13.15 -4.09
N SER A 145 4.07 12.06 -3.40
CA SER A 145 4.98 10.94 -3.19
C SER A 145 5.51 10.25 -4.47
N PRO A 146 4.73 9.98 -5.54
CA PRO A 146 5.31 9.49 -6.80
C PRO A 146 6.22 10.52 -7.48
N VAL A 147 5.92 11.81 -7.38
CA VAL A 147 6.75 12.89 -7.95
C VAL A 147 8.09 12.97 -7.21
N LEU A 148 8.07 12.92 -5.88
CA LEU A 148 9.27 12.83 -5.06
C LEU A 148 10.06 11.55 -5.35
N GLY A 149 9.37 10.42 -5.55
CA GLY A 149 9.99 9.16 -5.95
C GLY A 149 10.74 9.29 -7.26
N PHE A 150 10.09 9.88 -8.26
CA PHE A 150 10.68 10.18 -9.55
C PHE A 150 11.90 11.08 -9.42
N ALA A 151 11.74 12.26 -8.82
CA ALA A 151 12.79 13.26 -8.72
C ALA A 151 13.99 12.74 -7.92
N PHE A 152 13.74 12.09 -6.79
CA PHE A 152 14.80 11.59 -5.94
C PHE A 152 15.55 10.43 -6.61
N SER A 153 14.86 9.47 -7.22
CA SER A 153 15.54 8.38 -7.93
C SER A 153 16.33 8.86 -9.15
N TYR A 154 15.81 9.86 -9.86
CA TYR A 154 16.52 10.52 -10.96
C TYR A 154 17.84 11.14 -10.51
N LEU A 155 17.81 11.95 -9.44
CA LEU A 155 18.99 12.61 -8.89
C LEU A 155 19.98 11.59 -8.29
N LEU A 156 19.45 10.58 -7.61
CA LEU A 156 20.25 9.52 -7.02
C LEU A 156 21.00 8.73 -8.10
N LEU A 157 20.36 8.43 -9.23
CA LEU A 157 21.05 7.74 -10.33
C LEU A 157 22.14 8.60 -10.98
N LYS A 158 21.90 9.90 -11.16
CA LYS A 158 22.94 10.85 -11.60
C LYS A 158 24.15 10.85 -10.66
N GLY A 159 23.90 10.92 -9.35
CA GLY A 159 24.95 10.84 -8.34
C GLY A 159 25.72 9.52 -8.40
N VAL A 160 25.00 8.39 -8.49
CA VAL A 160 25.60 7.06 -8.61
C VAL A 160 26.50 6.95 -9.84
N PHE A 161 26.08 7.45 -11.01
CA PHE A 161 26.92 7.46 -12.21
C PHE A 161 28.13 8.38 -12.07
N PHE A 162 27.98 9.54 -11.43
CA PHE A 162 29.09 10.45 -11.17
C PHE A 162 30.18 9.78 -10.30
N PHE A 163 29.80 9.13 -9.20
CA PHE A 163 30.76 8.43 -8.33
C PHE A 163 31.31 7.14 -8.95
N SER A 164 30.62 6.56 -9.94
CA SER A 164 31.03 5.32 -10.60
C SER A 164 31.75 5.51 -11.92
N ARG A 165 32.03 6.75 -12.33
CA ARG A 165 32.62 7.07 -13.66
C ARG A 165 33.95 6.36 -13.95
N ASN A 166 34.73 6.08 -12.91
CA ASN A 166 36.03 5.41 -13.01
C ASN A 166 35.99 3.98 -12.46
N ALA A 167 34.80 3.43 -12.22
CA ALA A 167 34.66 2.10 -11.63
C ALA A 167 34.89 1.00 -12.68
N SER A 168 35.54 -0.09 -12.28
CA SER A 168 35.67 -1.27 -13.14
C SER A 168 34.30 -1.95 -13.39
N PRO A 169 34.16 -2.80 -14.43
CA PRO A 169 32.92 -3.54 -14.69
C PRO A 169 32.41 -4.39 -13.49
N ARG A 170 33.29 -4.67 -12.51
CA ARG A 170 32.94 -5.36 -11.26
C ARG A 170 31.90 -4.60 -10.43
N VAL A 171 31.75 -3.28 -10.62
CA VAL A 171 30.74 -2.46 -9.92
C VAL A 171 29.31 -2.96 -10.13
N ASN A 172 29.03 -3.63 -11.25
CA ASN A 172 27.73 -4.24 -11.50
C ASN A 172 27.39 -5.33 -10.46
N THR A 173 28.39 -6.09 -10.00
CA THR A 173 28.21 -7.09 -8.93
C THR A 173 27.90 -6.41 -7.60
N THR A 174 28.53 -5.27 -7.32
CA THR A 174 28.23 -4.45 -6.14
C THR A 174 26.78 -3.97 -6.17
N TYR A 175 26.30 -3.42 -7.29
CA TYR A 175 24.90 -2.99 -7.41
C TYR A 175 23.92 -4.14 -7.28
N LYS A 176 24.23 -5.33 -7.80
CA LYS A 176 23.38 -6.52 -7.57
C LYS A 176 23.24 -6.85 -6.08
N ARG A 177 24.32 -6.77 -5.31
CA ARG A 177 24.30 -7.02 -3.85
C ARG A 177 23.55 -5.92 -3.11
N LEU A 178 23.83 -4.65 -3.43
CA LEU A 178 23.13 -3.51 -2.83
C LEU A 178 21.63 -3.53 -3.12
N GLN A 179 21.24 -3.95 -4.33
CA GLN A 179 19.85 -4.07 -4.72
C GLN A 179 19.09 -5.10 -3.85
N VAL A 180 19.74 -6.21 -3.45
CA VAL A 180 19.13 -7.17 -2.52
C VAL A 180 18.89 -6.55 -1.15
N LEU A 181 19.87 -5.77 -0.65
CA LEU A 181 19.73 -5.05 0.61
C LEU A 181 18.62 -3.99 0.53
N THR A 182 18.60 -3.16 -0.50
CA THR A 182 17.57 -2.12 -0.67
C THR A 182 16.18 -2.69 -0.90
N MET A 183 16.06 -3.87 -1.53
CA MET A 183 14.80 -4.61 -1.63
C MET A 183 14.28 -5.02 -0.25
N ALA A 184 15.14 -5.55 0.62
CA ALA A 184 14.76 -5.93 1.98
C ALA A 184 14.35 -4.69 2.79
N LEU A 185 15.09 -3.58 2.68
CA LEU A 185 14.73 -2.32 3.34
C LEU A 185 13.41 -1.74 2.82
N LEU A 186 13.12 -1.87 1.53
CA LEU A 186 11.85 -1.46 0.94
C LEU A 186 10.69 -2.35 1.41
N GLY A 187 10.90 -3.67 1.51
CA GLY A 187 9.93 -4.58 2.11
C GLY A 187 9.66 -4.25 3.57
N LEU A 188 10.70 -3.92 4.34
CA LEU A 188 10.57 -3.50 5.73
C LEU A 188 9.75 -2.21 5.85
N SER A 189 10.10 -1.17 5.08
CA SER A 189 9.40 0.11 5.13
C SER A 189 7.95 0.01 4.63
N HIS A 190 7.71 -0.84 3.62
CA HIS A 190 6.37 -1.18 3.14
C HIS A 190 5.56 -1.86 4.24
N GLY A 191 6.08 -2.92 4.86
CA GLY A 191 5.40 -3.62 5.96
C GLY A 191 5.00 -2.68 7.10
N SER A 192 5.88 -1.74 7.45
CA SER A 192 5.62 -0.70 8.45
C SER A 192 4.49 0.27 8.08
N ASN A 193 4.17 0.48 6.80
CA ASN A 193 3.06 1.34 6.38
C ASN A 193 1.78 0.54 6.07
N ASP A 194 1.93 -0.54 5.33
CA ASP A 194 0.83 -1.23 4.66
C ASP A 194 0.12 -2.23 5.57
N ALA A 195 0.83 -2.88 6.50
CA ALA A 195 0.16 -3.68 7.51
C ALA A 195 -0.70 -2.81 8.44
N GLN A 196 -0.29 -1.56 8.67
CA GLN A 196 -1.04 -0.62 9.53
C GLN A 196 -2.44 -0.32 8.98
N LYS A 197 -2.68 -0.55 7.69
CA LYS A 197 -3.99 -0.39 7.07
C LYS A 197 -4.98 -1.44 7.57
N SER A 198 -4.58 -2.71 7.54
CA SER A 198 -5.36 -3.81 8.11
C SER A 198 -5.48 -3.69 9.63
N ILE A 199 -4.40 -3.31 10.31
CA ILE A 199 -4.39 -3.07 11.76
C ILE A 199 -5.39 -1.98 12.14
N GLY A 200 -5.41 -0.86 11.40
CA GLY A 200 -6.33 0.24 11.61
C GLY A 200 -7.79 -0.18 11.45
N LEU A 201 -8.10 -0.99 10.43
CA LEU A 201 -9.45 -1.54 10.20
C LEU A 201 -9.92 -2.45 11.33
N ILE A 202 -9.03 -3.32 11.84
CA ILE A 202 -9.35 -4.20 12.98
C ILE A 202 -9.55 -3.37 14.24
N ALA A 203 -8.67 -2.38 14.50
CA ALA A 203 -8.78 -1.51 15.66
C ALA A 203 -10.06 -0.66 15.63
N MET A 204 -10.47 -0.15 14.46
CA MET A 204 -11.79 0.47 14.27
C MET A 204 -12.92 -0.52 14.60
N GLY A 205 -12.78 -1.78 14.17
CA GLY A 205 -13.75 -2.84 14.48
C GLY A 205 -13.89 -3.12 15.97
N LEU A 206 -12.78 -3.17 16.71
CA LEU A 206 -12.78 -3.37 18.17
C LEU A 206 -13.52 -2.24 18.90
N VAL A 207 -13.35 -1.00 18.46
CA VAL A 207 -14.09 0.15 19.02
C VAL A 207 -15.55 0.10 18.62
N ALA A 208 -15.84 -0.11 17.33
CA ALA A 208 -17.21 -0.10 16.80
C ALA A 208 -18.09 -1.24 17.32
N THR A 209 -17.48 -2.33 17.81
CA THR A 209 -18.18 -3.48 18.43
C THR A 209 -18.13 -3.46 19.96
N GLY A 210 -17.56 -2.41 20.57
CA GLY A 210 -17.58 -2.20 22.02
C GLY A 210 -16.56 -3.03 22.81
N GLN A 211 -15.67 -3.76 22.14
CA GLN A 211 -14.62 -4.54 22.80
C GLN A 211 -13.56 -3.64 23.46
N THR A 212 -13.39 -2.42 22.94
CA THR A 212 -12.49 -1.41 23.52
C THR A 212 -13.17 -0.05 23.49
N ALA A 213 -13.14 0.69 24.60
CA ALA A 213 -13.73 2.04 24.67
C ALA A 213 -12.94 3.09 23.85
N VAL A 214 -11.64 2.86 23.66
CA VAL A 214 -10.74 3.77 22.95
C VAL A 214 -9.99 2.98 21.90
N PHE A 215 -9.71 3.62 20.76
CA PHE A 215 -8.85 3.05 19.72
C PHE A 215 -7.47 2.74 20.30
N ALA A 216 -7.21 1.45 20.46
CA ALA A 216 -5.96 0.86 20.86
C ALA A 216 -5.63 -0.27 19.89
N VAL A 217 -4.35 -0.58 19.75
CA VAL A 217 -3.88 -1.67 18.89
C VAL A 217 -3.22 -2.73 19.77
N PRO A 218 -3.96 -3.79 20.14
CA PRO A 218 -3.37 -4.94 20.81
C PRO A 218 -2.30 -5.62 19.94
N LEU A 219 -1.32 -6.26 20.59
CA LEU A 219 -0.22 -6.91 19.89
C LEU A 219 -0.68 -8.00 18.90
N TRP A 220 -1.74 -8.75 19.23
CA TRP A 220 -2.28 -9.76 18.33
C TRP A 220 -2.83 -9.17 17.02
N VAL A 221 -3.34 -7.92 17.05
CA VAL A 221 -3.78 -7.22 15.84
C VAL A 221 -2.60 -6.93 14.93
N VAL A 222 -1.45 -6.57 15.52
CA VAL A 222 -0.20 -6.36 14.78
C VAL A 222 0.25 -7.65 14.11
N PHE A 223 0.17 -8.79 14.81
CA PHE A 223 0.47 -10.11 14.23
C PHE A 223 -0.47 -10.48 13.09
N VAL A 224 -1.78 -10.23 13.20
CA VAL A 224 -2.75 -10.50 12.13
C VAL A 224 -2.46 -9.60 10.91
N GLY A 225 -2.23 -8.30 11.13
CA GLY A 225 -1.93 -7.36 10.07
C GLY A 225 -0.63 -7.67 9.34
N GLY A 226 0.47 -7.81 10.07
CA GLY A 226 1.78 -8.15 9.51
C GLY A 226 1.82 -9.56 8.91
N GLY A 227 1.22 -10.54 9.59
CA GLY A 227 1.15 -11.93 9.13
C GLY A 227 0.36 -12.08 7.84
N SER A 228 -0.83 -11.45 7.73
CA SER A 228 -1.62 -11.50 6.50
C SER A 228 -0.90 -10.86 5.32
N LEU A 229 -0.28 -9.69 5.53
CA LEU A 229 0.55 -9.02 4.52
C LEU A 229 1.70 -9.92 4.05
N ALA A 230 2.50 -10.43 4.99
CA ALA A 230 3.65 -11.27 4.69
C ALA A 230 3.27 -12.59 3.98
N LEU A 231 2.16 -13.23 4.37
CA LEU A 231 1.64 -14.42 3.69
C LEU A 231 1.25 -14.11 2.25
N GLY A 232 0.59 -12.97 2.01
CA GLY A 232 0.29 -12.49 0.66
C GLY A 232 1.56 -12.27 -0.15
N ALA A 233 2.55 -11.59 0.42
CA ALA A 233 3.83 -11.30 -0.22
C ALA A 233 4.60 -12.56 -0.59
N PHE A 234 4.64 -13.56 0.30
CA PHE A 234 5.30 -14.83 0.05
C PHE A 234 4.69 -15.59 -1.14
N LEU A 235 3.36 -15.55 -1.27
CA LEU A 235 2.60 -16.18 -2.35
C LEU A 235 2.49 -15.33 -3.62
N GLY A 236 3.11 -14.15 -3.64
CA GLY A 236 2.79 -13.00 -4.49
C GLY A 236 2.60 -13.21 -6.00
N GLY A 237 2.02 -12.19 -6.64
CA GLY A 237 1.41 -12.28 -7.96
C GLY A 237 2.37 -12.23 -9.15
N GLU A 238 2.63 -13.40 -9.75
CA GLU A 238 3.44 -13.56 -10.96
C GLU A 238 3.02 -12.63 -12.11
N ARG A 239 1.71 -12.40 -12.28
CA ARG A 239 1.18 -11.49 -13.31
C ARG A 239 1.63 -10.04 -13.08
N VAL A 240 1.65 -9.58 -11.83
CA VAL A 240 2.06 -8.22 -11.46
C VAL A 240 3.58 -8.07 -11.61
N ILE A 241 4.36 -9.08 -11.21
CA ILE A 241 5.83 -9.09 -11.40
C ILE A 241 6.18 -8.88 -12.87
N ARG A 242 5.50 -9.60 -13.77
CA ARG A 242 5.70 -9.47 -15.23
C ARG A 242 5.31 -8.09 -15.77
N THR A 243 4.29 -7.45 -15.20
CA THR A 243 3.86 -6.10 -15.60
C THR A 243 4.86 -5.02 -15.14
N VAL A 244 5.29 -5.02 -13.88
CA VAL A 244 6.17 -3.97 -13.33
C VAL A 244 7.63 -4.16 -13.77
N GLY A 245 8.10 -5.41 -13.91
CA GLY A 245 9.50 -5.74 -14.19
C GLY A 245 10.03 -5.46 -15.60
N GLY A 246 9.23 -4.86 -16.50
CA GLY A 246 9.72 -4.59 -17.87
C GLY A 246 8.81 -3.75 -18.77
N LYS A 247 7.58 -3.40 -18.35
CA LYS A 247 6.68 -2.58 -19.18
C LYS A 247 6.92 -1.07 -19.08
N ILE A 248 7.62 -0.60 -18.05
CA ILE A 248 7.98 0.83 -17.91
C ILE A 248 9.28 1.11 -18.68
N PHE A 249 10.35 0.38 -18.37
CA PHE A 249 11.62 0.42 -19.11
C PHE A 249 12.49 -0.81 -18.78
N ARG A 250 13.64 -0.96 -19.47
CA ARG A 250 14.59 -2.06 -19.22
C ARG A 250 15.47 -1.79 -17.99
N ILE A 251 15.24 -2.55 -16.92
CA ILE A 251 15.90 -2.36 -15.62
C ILE A 251 17.29 -3.03 -15.58
N ARG A 252 18.28 -2.28 -15.08
CA ARG A 252 19.64 -2.77 -14.74
C ARG A 252 19.80 -2.75 -13.22
N PRO A 253 20.74 -3.51 -12.62
CA PRO A 253 20.90 -3.55 -11.16
C PRO A 253 21.04 -2.17 -10.51
N VAL A 254 21.78 -1.25 -11.16
CA VAL A 254 21.95 0.13 -10.68
C VAL A 254 20.62 0.89 -10.60
N HIS A 255 19.72 0.71 -11.57
CA HIS A 255 18.39 1.34 -11.55
C HIS A 255 17.51 0.77 -10.44
N GLY A 256 17.57 -0.55 -10.25
CA GLY A 256 16.83 -1.20 -9.19
C GLY A 256 17.28 -0.72 -7.82
N PHE A 257 18.60 -0.61 -7.62
CA PHE A 257 19.19 -0.06 -6.39
C PHE A 257 18.71 1.37 -6.12
N THR A 258 18.81 2.28 -7.09
CA THR A 258 18.42 3.69 -6.88
C THR A 258 16.91 3.87 -6.75
N ALA A 259 16.12 3.09 -7.49
CA ALA A 259 14.66 3.12 -7.35
C ALA A 259 14.23 2.63 -5.97
N GLN A 260 14.73 1.49 -5.52
CA GLN A 260 14.39 0.92 -4.22
C GLN A 260 14.86 1.83 -3.08
N LEU A 261 16.08 2.36 -3.14
CA LEU A 261 16.57 3.25 -2.09
C LEU A 261 15.74 4.54 -1.99
N ALA A 262 15.43 5.18 -3.12
CA ALA A 262 14.58 6.36 -3.15
C ALA A 262 13.18 6.07 -2.60
N SER A 263 12.58 4.94 -3.00
CA SER A 263 11.28 4.52 -2.48
C SER A 263 11.32 4.24 -0.98
N THR A 264 12.35 3.55 -0.49
CA THR A 264 12.53 3.27 0.94
C THR A 264 12.58 4.56 1.74
N CYS A 265 13.37 5.55 1.33
CA CYS A 265 13.47 6.83 2.04
C CYS A 265 12.12 7.56 2.10
N ILE A 266 11.36 7.59 1.00
CA ILE A 266 10.06 8.27 0.95
C ILE A 266 9.02 7.56 1.80
N VAL A 267 8.95 6.23 1.73
CA VAL A 267 8.03 5.44 2.54
C VAL A 267 8.38 5.55 4.03
N LEU A 268 9.67 5.51 4.39
CA LEU A 268 10.11 5.71 5.77
C LEU A 268 9.77 7.11 6.28
N ALA A 269 9.96 8.16 5.46
CA ALA A 269 9.55 9.51 5.83
C ALA A 269 8.05 9.57 6.13
N ALA A 270 7.21 8.94 5.29
CA ALA A 270 5.78 8.85 5.54
C ALA A 270 5.45 8.04 6.82
N ASN A 271 6.17 6.95 7.09
CA ASN A 271 6.02 6.16 8.32
C ASN A 271 6.30 7.00 9.57
N ILE A 272 7.40 7.75 9.57
CA ILE A 272 7.78 8.64 10.68
C ILE A 272 6.74 9.75 10.86
N SER A 273 6.21 10.30 9.77
CA SER A 273 5.11 11.27 9.80
C SER A 273 3.73 10.68 10.08
N GLY A 274 3.62 9.34 10.24
CA GLY A 274 2.36 8.65 10.47
C GLY A 274 1.36 8.74 9.30
N GLN A 275 1.83 9.02 8.09
CA GLN A 275 0.98 9.20 6.92
C GLN A 275 0.82 7.90 6.13
N PRO A 276 -0.43 7.47 5.85
CA PRO A 276 -0.67 6.42 4.88
C PRO A 276 -0.14 6.85 3.51
N ILE A 277 0.67 6.00 2.88
CA ILE A 277 1.24 6.26 1.56
C ILE A 277 0.88 5.14 0.59
N SER A 278 0.99 5.44 -0.70
CA SER A 278 0.86 4.46 -1.77
C SER A 278 2.24 4.01 -2.23
N THR A 279 2.74 2.93 -1.65
CA THR A 279 4.06 2.40 -2.02
C THR A 279 4.13 1.99 -3.49
N THR A 280 3.04 1.46 -4.06
CA THR A 280 2.94 1.15 -5.50
C THR A 280 3.23 2.39 -6.38
N GLN A 281 2.73 3.56 -5.98
CA GLN A 281 2.96 4.83 -6.68
C GLN A 281 4.40 5.32 -6.50
N VAL A 282 4.91 5.29 -5.27
CA VAL A 282 6.28 5.70 -4.97
C VAL A 282 7.30 4.86 -5.74
N VAL A 283 7.12 3.54 -5.74
CA VAL A 283 8.01 2.60 -6.45
C VAL A 283 7.91 2.81 -7.96
N SER A 284 6.70 2.93 -8.50
CA SER A 284 6.52 3.22 -9.93
C SER A 284 7.16 4.56 -10.32
N GLY A 285 6.96 5.60 -9.50
CA GLY A 285 7.59 6.92 -9.63
C GLY A 285 9.11 6.83 -9.68
N ALA A 286 9.70 6.14 -8.70
CA ALA A 286 11.14 5.95 -8.61
C ALA A 286 11.72 5.16 -9.80
N ILE A 287 11.04 4.10 -10.25
CA ILE A 287 11.41 3.35 -11.46
C ILE A 287 11.39 4.27 -12.70
N MET A 288 10.36 5.09 -12.86
CA MET A 288 10.27 6.07 -13.96
C MET A 288 11.38 7.12 -13.89
N GLY A 289 11.72 7.61 -12.69
CA GLY A 289 12.81 8.56 -12.45
C GLY A 289 14.18 7.99 -12.81
N ALA A 290 14.46 6.76 -12.37
CA ALA A 290 15.70 6.06 -12.71
C ALA A 290 15.83 5.86 -14.23
N GLY A 291 14.76 5.45 -14.93
CA GLY A 291 14.78 5.31 -16.38
C GLY A 291 15.01 6.65 -17.11
N SER A 292 14.34 7.70 -16.65
CA SER A 292 14.44 9.05 -17.22
C SER A 292 15.82 9.68 -17.05
N SER A 293 16.56 9.32 -15.99
CA SER A 293 17.93 9.81 -15.76
C SER A 293 18.93 9.36 -16.81
N GLU A 294 18.66 8.26 -17.53
CA GLU A 294 19.46 7.89 -18.69
C GLU A 294 18.95 8.56 -19.97
N SER A 295 17.66 8.43 -20.24
CA SER A 295 17.02 8.98 -21.43
C SER A 295 15.50 8.89 -21.30
N LEU A 296 14.82 10.00 -21.53
CA LEU A 296 13.36 10.07 -21.57
C LEU A 296 12.77 9.14 -22.66
N ALA A 297 13.51 8.88 -23.75
CA ALA A 297 13.06 8.02 -24.84
C ALA A 297 13.03 6.52 -24.48
N LYS A 298 13.74 6.10 -23.43
CA LYS A 298 13.75 4.70 -22.98
C LYS A 298 12.52 4.33 -22.13
N VAL A 299 11.77 5.33 -21.66
CA VAL A 299 10.57 5.15 -20.85
C VAL A 299 9.36 5.00 -21.76
N ARG A 300 8.55 3.96 -21.53
CA ARG A 300 7.32 3.72 -22.27
C ARG A 300 6.18 4.56 -21.70
N TRP A 301 6.08 5.81 -22.13
CA TRP A 301 5.11 6.79 -21.61
C TRP A 301 3.65 6.38 -21.75
N LEU A 302 3.28 5.59 -22.76
CA LEU A 302 1.92 5.04 -22.86
C LEU A 302 1.59 4.13 -21.66
N THR A 303 2.52 3.27 -21.24
CA THR A 303 2.36 2.44 -20.04
C THR A 303 2.22 3.31 -18.80
N VAL A 304 3.05 4.37 -18.69
CA VAL A 304 3.00 5.33 -17.58
C VAL A 304 1.64 6.02 -17.50
N GLY A 305 1.12 6.49 -18.63
CA GLY A 305 -0.21 7.11 -18.70
C GLY A 305 -1.32 6.17 -18.25
N ASN A 306 -1.30 4.91 -18.68
CA ASN A 306 -2.27 3.90 -18.24
C ASN A 306 -2.20 3.62 -16.73
N ILE A 307 -0.99 3.61 -16.16
CA ILE A 307 -0.78 3.46 -14.72
C ILE A 307 -1.31 4.69 -13.96
N ALA A 308 -0.98 5.90 -14.42
CA ALA A 308 -1.47 7.14 -13.81
C ALA A 308 -2.99 7.26 -13.87
N LEU A 309 -3.61 6.83 -14.98
CA LEU A 309 -5.05 6.77 -15.11
C LEU A 309 -5.66 5.79 -14.09
N ALA A 310 -5.09 4.59 -13.94
CA ALA A 310 -5.53 3.62 -12.94
C ALA A 310 -5.48 4.19 -11.52
N TRP A 311 -4.48 5.01 -11.20
CA TRP A 311 -4.38 5.71 -9.92
C TRP A 311 -5.49 6.73 -9.71
N LEU A 312 -5.75 7.56 -10.72
CA LEU A 312 -6.78 8.60 -10.67
C LEU A 312 -8.17 8.01 -10.49
N ILE A 313 -8.50 6.93 -11.19
CA ILE A 313 -9.83 6.31 -11.13
C ILE A 313 -10.06 5.46 -9.88
N THR A 314 -9.00 5.02 -9.20
CA THR A 314 -9.10 4.08 -8.07
C THR A 314 -9.93 4.65 -6.93
N LEU A 315 -9.64 5.90 -6.53
CA LEU A 315 -10.33 6.53 -5.42
C LEU A 315 -11.83 6.76 -5.67
N PRO A 316 -12.26 7.40 -6.78
CA PRO A 316 -13.69 7.59 -7.06
C PRO A 316 -14.41 6.25 -7.26
N SER A 317 -13.79 5.27 -7.91
CA SER A 317 -14.42 3.96 -8.11
C SER A 317 -14.63 3.23 -6.79
N ALA A 318 -13.63 3.26 -5.89
CA ALA A 318 -13.77 2.67 -4.57
C ALA A 318 -14.82 3.40 -3.71
N ALA A 319 -14.90 4.72 -3.79
CA ALA A 319 -15.93 5.50 -3.11
C ALA A 319 -17.35 5.14 -3.58
N LEU A 320 -17.55 5.01 -4.89
CA LEU A 320 -18.85 4.61 -5.47
C LEU A 320 -19.23 3.17 -5.09
N LEU A 321 -18.27 2.24 -5.16
CA LEU A 321 -18.49 0.86 -4.71
C LEU A 321 -18.84 0.79 -3.23
N ALA A 322 -18.24 1.66 -2.41
CA ALA A 322 -18.50 1.69 -0.98
C ALA A 322 -19.86 2.31 -0.64
N ALA A 323 -20.29 3.35 -1.37
CA ALA A 323 -21.65 3.88 -1.26
C ALA A 323 -22.70 2.83 -1.66
N LEU A 324 -22.45 2.04 -2.70
CA LEU A 324 -23.30 0.91 -3.09
C LEU A 324 -23.31 -0.18 -2.02
N ALA A 325 -22.14 -0.58 -1.52
CA ALA A 325 -22.03 -1.59 -0.46
C ALA A 325 -22.76 -1.14 0.81
N TRP A 326 -22.67 0.15 1.17
CA TRP A 326 -23.42 0.73 2.26
C TRP A 326 -24.92 0.58 2.05
N ALA A 327 -25.44 0.95 0.87
CA ALA A 327 -26.87 0.85 0.56
C ALA A 327 -27.40 -0.60 0.61
N LEU A 328 -26.58 -1.59 0.24
CA LEU A 328 -26.96 -3.00 0.20
C LEU A 328 -26.82 -3.72 1.55
N LEU A 329 -25.85 -3.32 2.38
CA LEU A 329 -25.62 -3.98 3.66
C LEU A 329 -26.71 -3.62 4.67
N PRO A 330 -27.25 -4.60 5.42
CA PRO A 330 -28.24 -4.34 6.46
C PRO A 330 -27.62 -3.62 7.66
N ASP A 331 -28.47 -2.97 8.46
CA ASP A 331 -28.07 -2.46 9.76
C ASP A 331 -27.78 -3.59 10.75
N PHE A 332 -26.62 -3.49 11.40
CA PHE A 332 -26.26 -4.31 12.54
C PHE A 332 -26.75 -3.63 13.84
N PRO A 333 -26.94 -4.38 14.94
CA PRO A 333 -27.26 -3.77 16.22
C PRO A 333 -26.20 -2.72 16.58
N ALA A 334 -26.63 -1.49 16.85
CA ALA A 334 -25.76 -0.50 17.47
C ALA A 334 -25.50 -0.91 18.91
N LEU A 335 -24.31 -0.58 19.43
CA LEU A 335 -24.03 -0.63 20.86
C LEU A 335 -25.13 0.17 21.58
N ARG A 336 -25.86 -0.49 22.51
CA ARG A 336 -26.77 0.20 23.42
C ARG A 336 -25.96 0.89 24.52
#